data_AF-A0A2L0R2R6-F1
#
_entry.id   AF-A0A2L0R2R6-F1
#
_cell.length_a   1.000
_cell.length_b   1.000
_cell.length_c   1.000
_cell.angle_alpha   90.00
_cell.angle_beta   90.00
_cell.angle_gamma   90.00
#
_symmetry.space_group_name_H-M   'P 1'
#
loop_
_entity.id
_entity.type
_entity.pdbx_description
1 polymer ?
#
loop_
_entity_poly.entity_id
_entity_poly.type
_entity_poly.pdbx_seq_one_letter_code
_entity_poly.pdbx_strand_id
1 'polypeptide(L)'
;MASILMVVSAADSLTMKDGSEHPTGFWAEELVVAHQALLDAGHTVHIATPGGARPTVDQVSLAAESAGGEKRAEGFRDYLAKIDGELSRPLVLADVDLSSYDAVVLPGGHGPMADLYKDADLGRLLAAADREGKVIAPFCHGPAGLLSATDDGGAFVFAGRRLTVFSNEEELGGGTGENTPWLVEDALRDKGAVIENAAAWTSNVVRDGNLITGQNPQSSEDVAKEVIKALG
;
A
#
# COMPACT_ATOMS: atom_id res chain seq x y z
N MET A 1 -19.51 11.58 2.82
CA MET A 1 -19.10 10.79 1.64
C MET A 1 -17.79 11.35 1.17
N ALA A 2 -16.71 10.61 1.36
CA ALA A 2 -15.36 11.02 1.03
C ALA A 2 -14.94 10.46 -0.35
N SER A 3 -13.99 11.14 -0.99
CA SER A 3 -13.34 10.70 -2.23
C SER A 3 -11.93 10.17 -1.89
N ILE A 4 -11.60 8.97 -2.32
CA ILE A 4 -10.39 8.25 -1.92
C ILE A 4 -9.56 7.89 -3.15
N LEU A 5 -8.29 8.25 -3.14
CA LEU A 5 -7.31 7.82 -4.13
C LEU A 5 -6.65 6.53 -3.62
N MET A 6 -6.93 5.39 -4.26
CA MET A 6 -6.21 4.15 -3.99
C MET A 6 -5.04 4.02 -4.96
N VAL A 7 -3.82 4.20 -4.47
CA VAL A 7 -2.60 4.08 -5.28
C VAL A 7 -2.09 2.65 -5.24
N VAL A 8 -1.97 2.03 -6.41
CA VAL A 8 -1.53 0.64 -6.55
C VAL A 8 -0.24 0.60 -7.38
N SER A 9 0.69 -0.27 -7.02
CA SER A 9 1.91 -0.49 -7.80
C SER A 9 1.55 -0.99 -9.21
N ALA A 10 2.27 -0.49 -10.21
CA ALA A 10 2.20 -0.96 -11.59
C ALA A 10 3.22 -2.09 -11.87
N ALA A 11 4.10 -2.38 -10.93
CA ALA A 11 5.13 -3.40 -11.10
C ALA A 11 4.51 -4.81 -11.16
N ASP A 12 5.11 -5.67 -11.98
CA ASP A 12 4.80 -7.11 -12.08
C ASP A 12 5.93 -8.01 -11.57
N SER A 13 7.04 -7.38 -11.14
CA SER A 13 8.26 -8.06 -10.73
C SER A 13 9.09 -7.19 -9.80
N LEU A 14 9.88 -7.86 -8.96
CA LEU A 14 10.91 -7.26 -8.09
C LEU A 14 12.27 -7.88 -8.42
N THR A 15 13.24 -7.04 -8.79
CA THR A 15 14.63 -7.48 -8.98
C THR A 15 15.27 -7.81 -7.63
N MET A 16 15.71 -9.06 -7.47
CA MET A 16 16.26 -9.62 -6.24
C MET A 16 17.77 -9.33 -6.10
N LYS A 17 18.37 -9.61 -4.94
CA LYS A 17 19.81 -9.38 -4.71
C LYS A 17 20.71 -10.14 -5.69
N ASP A 18 20.32 -11.34 -6.09
CA ASP A 18 21.03 -12.16 -7.07
C ASP A 18 20.77 -11.76 -8.54
N GLY A 19 19.95 -10.72 -8.77
CA GLY A 19 19.59 -10.23 -10.09
C GLY A 19 18.48 -11.03 -10.78
N SER A 20 17.88 -12.02 -10.11
CA SER A 20 16.67 -12.67 -10.61
C SER A 20 15.45 -11.76 -10.49
N GLU A 21 14.45 -11.98 -11.34
CA GLU A 21 13.16 -11.28 -11.26
C GLU A 21 12.16 -12.16 -10.52
N HIS A 22 11.67 -11.67 -9.38
CA HIS A 22 10.60 -12.33 -8.62
C HIS A 22 9.24 -11.79 -9.08
N PRO A 23 8.36 -12.61 -9.69
CA PRO A 23 7.02 -12.17 -10.09
C PRO A 23 6.21 -11.72 -8.86
N THR A 24 5.62 -10.55 -8.92
CA THR A 24 4.80 -9.99 -7.83
C THR A 24 3.82 -8.95 -8.37
N GLY A 25 3.25 -8.15 -7.48
CA GLY A 25 2.34 -7.06 -7.79
C GLY A 25 1.70 -6.54 -6.52
N PHE A 26 0.41 -6.17 -6.59
CA PHE A 26 -0.37 -5.88 -5.40
C PHE A 26 -0.89 -7.16 -4.73
N TRP A 27 -1.02 -7.14 -3.40
CA TRP A 27 -1.60 -8.25 -2.66
C TRP A 27 -3.14 -8.23 -2.69
N ALA A 28 -3.78 -9.31 -3.13
CA ALA A 28 -5.22 -9.34 -3.42
C ALA A 28 -6.10 -9.03 -2.19
N GLU A 29 -5.81 -9.67 -1.05
CA GLU A 29 -6.50 -9.43 0.23
C GLU A 29 -6.49 -7.93 0.58
N GLU A 30 -5.35 -7.27 0.42
CA GLU A 30 -5.16 -5.88 0.80
C GLU A 30 -5.98 -4.92 -0.06
N LEU A 31 -5.91 -5.07 -1.39
CA LEU A 31 -6.70 -4.26 -2.31
C LEU A 31 -8.19 -4.55 -2.16
N VAL A 32 -8.60 -5.82 -2.23
CA VAL A 32 -10.02 -6.21 -2.28
C VAL A 32 -10.73 -5.82 -1.00
N VAL A 33 -10.16 -6.15 0.17
CA VAL A 33 -10.80 -5.87 1.46
C VAL A 33 -10.93 -4.36 1.68
N ALA A 34 -9.86 -3.59 1.44
CA ALA A 34 -9.91 -2.15 1.61
C ALA A 34 -10.87 -1.49 0.62
N HIS A 35 -10.77 -1.83 -0.67
CA HIS A 35 -11.63 -1.26 -1.72
C HIS A 35 -13.11 -1.53 -1.43
N GLN A 36 -13.44 -2.77 -1.08
CA GLN A 36 -14.81 -3.15 -0.76
C GLN A 36 -15.34 -2.43 0.48
N ALA A 37 -14.59 -2.44 1.58
CA ALA A 37 -15.01 -1.81 2.83
C ALA A 37 -15.25 -0.29 2.67
N LEU A 38 -14.40 0.39 1.91
CA LEU A 38 -14.52 1.82 1.64
C LEU A 38 -15.76 2.14 0.79
N LEU A 39 -16.04 1.34 -0.25
CA LEU A 39 -17.26 1.47 -1.04
C LEU A 39 -18.52 1.16 -0.23
N ASP A 40 -18.51 0.11 0.59
CA ASP A 40 -19.64 -0.27 1.44
C ASP A 40 -19.94 0.77 2.53
N ALA A 41 -18.92 1.54 2.96
CA ALA A 41 -19.08 2.72 3.81
C ALA A 41 -19.66 3.95 3.07
N GLY A 42 -19.95 3.83 1.77
CA GLY A 42 -20.52 4.89 0.95
C GLY A 42 -19.51 5.95 0.53
N HIS A 43 -18.21 5.60 0.44
CA HIS A 43 -17.20 6.47 -0.16
C HIS A 43 -17.05 6.19 -1.65
N THR A 44 -16.34 7.08 -2.36
CA THR A 44 -15.90 6.85 -3.74
C THR A 44 -14.42 6.51 -3.72
N VAL A 45 -14.01 5.48 -4.44
CA VAL A 45 -12.61 5.07 -4.59
C VAL A 45 -12.23 5.20 -6.07
N HIS A 46 -11.09 5.82 -6.34
CA HIS A 46 -10.47 5.83 -7.67
C HIS A 46 -9.10 5.17 -7.58
N ILE A 47 -8.83 4.22 -8.48
CA ILE A 47 -7.55 3.55 -8.55
C ILE A 47 -6.60 4.37 -9.43
N ALA A 48 -5.38 4.59 -8.94
CA ALA A 48 -4.30 5.25 -9.68
C ALA A 48 -3.01 4.44 -9.63
N THR A 49 -2.21 4.51 -10.69
CA THR A 49 -0.93 3.80 -10.80
C THR A 49 0.12 4.68 -11.51
N PRO A 50 1.42 4.39 -11.35
CA PRO A 50 2.46 5.00 -12.15
C PRO A 50 2.16 4.87 -13.66
N GLY A 51 2.12 6.00 -14.37
CA GLY A 51 1.83 6.04 -15.80
C GLY A 51 0.43 5.56 -16.21
N GLY A 52 -0.49 5.31 -15.26
CA GLY A 52 -1.81 4.71 -15.56
C GLY A 52 -1.71 3.27 -16.09
N ALA A 53 -0.59 2.58 -15.81
CA ALA A 53 -0.40 1.20 -16.19
C ALA A 53 -1.30 0.26 -15.39
N ARG A 54 -1.81 -0.79 -16.04
CA ARG A 54 -2.62 -1.81 -15.36
C ARG A 54 -1.79 -2.48 -14.26
N PRO A 55 -2.24 -2.48 -12.99
CA PRO A 55 -1.51 -3.14 -11.93
C PRO A 55 -1.67 -4.67 -12.05
N THR A 56 -0.63 -5.39 -11.64
CA THR A 56 -0.60 -6.86 -11.63
C THR A 56 -0.96 -7.36 -10.24
N VAL A 57 -1.83 -8.36 -10.14
CA VAL A 57 -2.09 -9.04 -8.86
C VAL A 57 -1.00 -10.08 -8.61
N ASP A 58 -0.45 -10.09 -7.40
CA ASP A 58 0.45 -11.15 -6.97
C ASP A 58 -0.31 -12.49 -6.93
N GLN A 59 0.09 -13.45 -7.76
CA GLN A 59 -0.59 -14.74 -7.86
C GLN A 59 -0.53 -15.55 -6.56
N VAL A 60 0.50 -15.36 -5.73
CA VAL A 60 0.62 -16.02 -4.43
C VAL A 60 -0.50 -15.57 -3.50
N SER A 61 -0.93 -14.32 -3.59
CA SER A 61 -2.04 -13.78 -2.79
C SER A 61 -3.42 -14.38 -3.14
N LEU A 62 -3.51 -15.05 -4.29
CA LEU A 62 -4.73 -15.76 -4.74
C LEU A 62 -4.68 -17.27 -4.44
N ALA A 63 -3.61 -17.80 -3.85
CA ALA A 63 -3.58 -19.19 -3.40
C ALA A 63 -4.47 -19.38 -2.17
N ALA A 64 -5.09 -20.56 -2.01
CA ALA A 64 -5.99 -20.83 -0.90
C ALA A 64 -5.29 -20.70 0.46
N GLU A 65 -4.03 -21.12 0.55
CA GLU A 65 -3.23 -21.05 1.76
C GLU A 65 -2.97 -19.60 2.19
N SER A 66 -2.66 -18.72 1.24
CA SER A 66 -2.43 -17.29 1.46
C SER A 66 -3.71 -16.52 1.74
N ALA A 67 -4.79 -16.85 1.02
CA ALA A 67 -6.07 -16.18 1.14
C ALA A 67 -6.89 -16.63 2.36
N GLY A 68 -6.46 -17.66 3.11
CA GLY A 68 -7.22 -18.20 4.24
C GLY A 68 -8.37 -19.15 3.85
N GLY A 69 -8.27 -19.76 2.67
CA GLY A 69 -9.14 -20.83 2.17
C GLY A 69 -9.64 -20.60 0.74
N GLU A 70 -10.04 -21.68 0.05
CA GLU A 70 -10.44 -21.62 -1.37
C GLU A 70 -11.59 -20.65 -1.61
N LYS A 71 -12.59 -20.62 -0.71
CA LYS A 71 -13.73 -19.71 -0.83
C LYS A 71 -13.31 -18.23 -0.82
N ARG A 72 -12.30 -17.88 -0.03
CA ARG A 72 -11.79 -16.50 0.05
C ARG A 72 -10.94 -16.16 -1.18
N ALA A 73 -10.12 -17.11 -1.65
CA ALA A 73 -9.39 -16.99 -2.90
C ALA A 73 -10.32 -16.79 -4.13
N GLU A 74 -11.36 -17.61 -4.27
CA GLU A 74 -12.40 -17.42 -5.30
C GLU A 74 -13.08 -16.05 -5.17
N GLY A 75 -13.45 -15.65 -3.95
CA GLY A 75 -14.01 -14.33 -3.68
C GLY A 75 -13.12 -13.17 -4.14
N PHE A 76 -11.80 -13.28 -3.98
CA PHE A 76 -10.85 -12.29 -4.51
C PHE A 76 -10.81 -12.28 -6.03
N ARG A 77 -10.76 -13.46 -6.67
CA ARG A 77 -10.78 -13.54 -8.14
C ARG A 77 -12.06 -12.92 -8.71
N ASP A 78 -13.21 -13.24 -8.12
CA ASP A 78 -14.51 -12.71 -8.54
C ASP A 78 -14.60 -11.19 -8.33
N TYR A 79 -14.10 -10.68 -7.20
CA TYR A 79 -14.10 -9.25 -6.93
C TYR A 79 -13.16 -8.48 -7.87
N LEU A 80 -11.95 -8.99 -8.12
CA LEU A 80 -11.01 -8.38 -9.08
C LEU A 80 -11.60 -8.37 -10.49
N ALA A 81 -12.30 -9.43 -10.90
CA ALA A 81 -13.02 -9.45 -12.18
C ALA A 81 -14.16 -8.41 -12.22
N LYS A 82 -14.87 -8.20 -11.10
CA LYS A 82 -15.92 -7.17 -10.98
C LYS A 82 -15.38 -5.75 -11.16
N ILE A 83 -14.18 -5.46 -10.66
CA ILE A 83 -13.55 -4.13 -10.75
C ILE A 83 -12.52 -4.02 -11.90
N ASP A 84 -12.49 -4.97 -12.84
CA ASP A 84 -11.52 -4.98 -13.95
C ASP A 84 -11.57 -3.71 -14.80
N GLY A 85 -12.74 -3.07 -14.92
CA GLY A 85 -12.90 -1.79 -15.60
C GLY A 85 -12.07 -0.65 -14.97
N GLU A 86 -11.92 -0.68 -13.65
CA GLU A 86 -11.11 0.29 -12.89
C GLU A 86 -9.62 -0.08 -12.94
N LEU A 87 -9.30 -1.37 -12.79
CA LEU A 87 -7.92 -1.88 -12.84
C LEU A 87 -7.30 -1.79 -14.25
N SER A 88 -8.09 -1.93 -15.31
CA SER A 88 -7.60 -1.86 -16.69
C SER A 88 -7.41 -0.43 -17.19
N ARG A 89 -7.96 0.57 -16.48
CA ARG A 89 -7.89 1.99 -16.83
C ARG A 89 -7.73 2.86 -15.56
N PRO A 90 -6.67 2.63 -14.77
CA PRO A 90 -6.43 3.45 -13.59
C PRO A 90 -6.08 4.88 -13.99
N LEU A 91 -6.25 5.80 -13.06
CA LEU A 91 -5.76 7.17 -13.22
C LEU A 91 -4.23 7.17 -13.30
N VAL A 92 -3.69 8.10 -14.07
CA VAL A 92 -2.25 8.37 -14.14
C VAL A 92 -1.87 9.24 -12.95
N LEU A 93 -0.92 8.81 -12.11
CA LEU A 93 -0.51 9.59 -10.92
C LEU A 93 -0.09 11.04 -11.24
N ALA A 94 0.59 11.26 -12.37
CA ALA A 94 0.99 12.59 -12.84
C ALA A 94 -0.20 13.54 -13.03
N ASP A 95 -1.36 13.02 -13.44
CA ASP A 95 -2.55 13.79 -13.78
C ASP A 95 -3.51 13.97 -12.58
N VAL A 96 -3.20 13.36 -11.43
CA VAL A 96 -4.05 13.43 -10.24
C VAL A 96 -3.97 14.82 -9.60
N ASP A 97 -5.14 15.45 -9.49
CA ASP A 97 -5.40 16.60 -8.64
C ASP A 97 -5.82 16.14 -7.23
N LEU A 98 -4.91 16.28 -6.27
CA LEU A 98 -5.12 15.88 -4.89
C LEU A 98 -6.28 16.62 -4.21
N SER A 99 -6.64 17.82 -4.67
CA SER A 99 -7.74 18.60 -4.08
C SER A 99 -9.10 17.90 -4.21
N SER A 100 -9.22 16.95 -5.15
CA SER A 100 -10.41 16.11 -5.35
C SER A 100 -10.51 14.91 -4.41
N TYR A 101 -9.57 14.73 -3.48
CA TYR A 101 -9.48 13.56 -2.60
C TYR A 101 -9.34 13.97 -1.14
N ASP A 102 -9.90 13.14 -0.25
CA ASP A 102 -9.84 13.29 1.20
C ASP A 102 -8.82 12.31 1.82
N ALA A 103 -8.50 11.23 1.11
CA ALA A 103 -7.55 10.22 1.53
C ALA A 103 -6.73 9.65 0.36
N VAL A 104 -5.52 9.19 0.67
CA VAL A 104 -4.68 8.35 -0.18
C VAL A 104 -4.47 7.01 0.54
N VAL A 105 -4.89 5.90 -0.07
CA VAL A 105 -4.74 4.54 0.46
C VAL A 105 -3.78 3.75 -0.43
N LEU A 106 -2.82 3.02 0.17
CA LEU A 106 -1.78 2.32 -0.58
C LEU A 106 -1.67 0.86 -0.11
N PRO A 107 -2.34 -0.10 -0.77
CA PRO A 107 -2.09 -1.51 -0.53
C PRO A 107 -0.65 -1.89 -0.91
N GLY A 108 -0.15 -2.94 -0.26
CA GLY A 108 1.15 -3.57 -0.49
C GLY A 108 1.08 -4.74 -1.48
N GLY A 109 1.70 -5.86 -1.12
CA GLY A 109 2.40 -6.76 -2.06
C GLY A 109 3.82 -6.24 -2.34
N HIS A 110 4.73 -7.00 -2.92
CA HIS A 110 6.12 -6.54 -3.08
C HIS A 110 6.31 -5.47 -4.16
N GLY A 111 5.29 -5.20 -5.00
CA GLY A 111 5.33 -4.20 -6.08
C GLY A 111 5.81 -2.79 -5.68
N PRO A 112 5.35 -2.17 -4.57
CA PRO A 112 5.79 -0.84 -4.13
C PRO A 112 7.31 -0.71 -3.94
N MET A 113 8.01 -1.81 -3.69
CA MET A 113 9.47 -1.83 -3.60
C MET A 113 10.17 -1.69 -4.95
N ALA A 114 9.47 -1.90 -6.07
CA ALA A 114 10.01 -1.80 -7.42
C ALA A 114 9.78 -0.41 -8.04
N ASP A 115 8.61 0.18 -7.81
CA ASP A 115 8.20 1.43 -8.46
C ASP A 115 7.82 2.57 -7.49
N LEU A 116 6.90 2.34 -6.55
CA LEU A 116 6.29 3.41 -5.74
C LEU A 116 7.30 4.13 -4.85
N TYR A 117 8.31 3.44 -4.31
CA TYR A 117 9.31 4.06 -3.41
C TYR A 117 10.10 5.22 -4.02
N LYS A 118 10.12 5.32 -5.35
CA LYS A 118 10.88 6.33 -6.11
C LYS A 118 10.02 7.12 -7.09
N ASP A 119 8.70 6.91 -7.09
CA ASP A 119 7.80 7.59 -8.01
C ASP A 119 7.61 9.06 -7.58
N ALA A 120 8.04 9.99 -8.43
CA ALA A 120 8.04 11.41 -8.08
C ALA A 120 6.62 12.00 -7.98
N ASP A 121 5.66 11.48 -8.74
CA ASP A 121 4.27 11.93 -8.70
C ASP A 121 3.59 11.46 -7.43
N LEU A 122 3.83 10.21 -7.01
CA LEU A 122 3.43 9.72 -5.71
C LEU A 122 4.03 10.57 -4.58
N GLY A 123 5.34 10.84 -4.64
CA GLY A 123 6.04 11.65 -3.65
C GLY A 123 5.42 13.04 -3.49
N ARG A 124 5.11 13.70 -4.62
CA ARG A 124 4.39 14.98 -4.65
C ARG A 124 3.01 14.90 -3.99
N LEU A 125 2.23 13.87 -4.31
CA LEU A 125 0.88 13.67 -3.77
C LEU A 125 0.92 13.41 -2.26
N LEU A 126 1.83 12.56 -1.78
CA LEU A 126 1.98 12.24 -0.36
C LEU A 126 2.46 13.45 0.46
N ALA A 127 3.45 14.19 -0.04
CA ALA A 127 3.93 15.40 0.63
C ALA A 127 2.83 16.48 0.73
N ALA A 128 1.99 16.63 -0.30
CA ALA A 128 0.86 17.54 -0.26
C ALA A 128 -0.26 17.03 0.66
N ALA A 129 -0.57 15.73 0.63
CA ALA A 129 -1.58 15.13 1.49
C ALA A 129 -1.22 15.31 2.97
N ASP A 130 0.06 15.14 3.33
CA ASP A 130 0.52 15.31 4.71
C ASP A 130 0.37 16.77 5.17
N ARG A 131 0.81 17.71 4.33
CA ARG A 131 0.70 19.15 4.59
C ARG A 131 -0.74 19.62 4.76
N GLU A 132 -1.66 19.03 4.00
CA GLU A 132 -3.09 19.37 4.02
C GLU A 132 -3.88 18.57 5.07
N GLY A 133 -3.23 17.66 5.80
CA GLY A 133 -3.87 16.82 6.81
C GLY A 133 -4.83 15.78 6.24
N LYS A 134 -4.71 15.45 4.94
CA LYS A 134 -5.48 14.38 4.30
C LYS A 134 -5.02 13.03 4.81
N VAL A 135 -5.93 12.06 4.89
CA VAL A 135 -5.58 10.71 5.39
C VAL A 135 -4.60 10.06 4.43
N ILE A 136 -3.53 9.48 4.97
CA ILE A 136 -2.55 8.70 4.23
C ILE A 136 -2.51 7.31 4.85
N ALA A 137 -2.83 6.29 4.08
CA ALA A 137 -3.09 4.94 4.58
C ALA A 137 -2.35 3.82 3.82
N PRO A 138 -1.01 3.75 3.91
CA PRO A 138 -0.24 2.63 3.36
C PRO A 138 -0.21 1.44 4.33
N PHE A 139 -0.13 0.22 3.81
CA PHE A 139 -0.01 -0.97 4.64
C PHE A 139 0.76 -2.11 3.97
N CYS A 140 1.25 -3.06 4.77
CA CYS A 140 2.18 -4.12 4.33
C CYS A 140 3.48 -3.52 3.76
N HIS A 141 3.78 -3.70 2.47
CA HIS A 141 4.88 -3.01 1.78
C HIS A 141 4.48 -1.66 1.16
N GLY A 142 3.19 -1.30 1.18
CA GLY A 142 2.71 0.03 0.79
C GLY A 142 3.51 1.20 1.41
N PRO A 143 4.00 1.11 2.67
CA PRO A 143 4.85 2.14 3.27
C PRO A 143 6.18 2.38 2.54
N ALA A 144 6.65 1.46 1.68
CA ALA A 144 7.76 1.73 0.76
C ALA A 144 7.49 2.97 -0.09
N GLY A 145 6.24 3.18 -0.52
CA GLY A 145 5.83 4.37 -1.28
C GLY A 145 6.06 5.69 -0.53
N LEU A 146 6.07 5.68 0.80
CA LEU A 146 6.36 6.89 1.59
C LEU A 146 7.76 7.44 1.29
N LEU A 147 8.73 6.58 0.96
CA LEU A 147 10.12 6.97 0.67
C LEU A 147 10.25 7.94 -0.52
N SER A 148 9.24 8.00 -1.39
CA SER A 148 9.18 8.95 -2.51
C SER A 148 8.92 10.39 -2.05
N ALA A 149 8.35 10.58 -0.87
CA ALA A 149 7.93 11.89 -0.37
C ALA A 149 9.07 12.61 0.35
N THR A 150 9.58 13.66 -0.30
CA THR A 150 10.57 14.59 0.26
C THR A 150 10.03 16.01 0.26
N ASP A 151 10.46 16.82 1.22
CA ASP A 151 10.17 18.26 1.24
C ASP A 151 11.04 19.03 0.24
N ASP A 152 10.84 20.35 0.13
CA ASP A 152 11.60 21.21 -0.79
C ASP A 152 13.12 21.21 -0.49
N GLY A 153 13.52 20.79 0.72
CA GLY A 153 14.92 20.62 1.14
C GLY A 153 15.47 19.22 0.90
N GLY A 154 14.67 18.29 0.38
CA GLY A 154 15.03 16.88 0.17
C GLY A 154 14.95 16.02 1.44
N ALA A 155 14.42 16.55 2.55
CA ALA A 155 14.23 15.79 3.77
C ALA A 155 12.98 14.90 3.65
N PHE A 156 13.04 13.71 4.26
CA PHE A 156 11.93 12.76 4.26
C PHE A 156 10.74 13.34 5.03
N VAL A 157 9.57 13.41 4.39
CA VAL A 157 8.35 14.05 4.96
C VAL A 157 7.89 13.38 6.25
N PHE A 158 8.04 12.05 6.36
CA PHE A 158 7.54 11.29 7.50
C PHE A 158 8.61 11.00 8.57
N ALA A 159 9.74 11.73 8.56
CA ALA A 159 10.74 11.62 9.62
C ALA A 159 10.14 11.96 10.99
N GLY A 160 10.40 11.13 11.99
CA GLY A 160 9.87 11.26 13.36
C GLY A 160 8.42 10.80 13.54
N ARG A 161 7.71 10.44 12.46
CA ARG A 161 6.33 9.92 12.53
C ARG A 161 6.32 8.48 13.01
N ARG A 162 5.27 8.11 13.74
CA ARG A 162 5.04 6.72 14.18
C ARG A 162 4.27 5.97 13.12
N LEU A 163 4.75 4.79 12.74
CA LEU A 163 4.09 3.93 11.76
C LEU A 163 4.43 2.45 11.96
N THR A 164 3.68 1.56 11.31
CA THR A 164 3.99 0.13 11.17
C THR A 164 4.14 -0.22 9.68
N VAL A 165 4.77 -1.34 9.40
CA VAL A 165 5.11 -1.81 8.05
C VAL A 165 5.37 -3.31 8.11
N PHE A 166 5.31 -4.02 6.98
CA PHE A 166 5.71 -5.42 6.91
C PHE A 166 7.12 -5.57 7.48
N SER A 167 7.19 -6.31 8.59
CA SER A 167 8.39 -6.32 9.42
C SER A 167 9.53 -7.10 8.77
N ASN A 168 10.76 -6.80 9.19
CA ASN A 168 11.91 -7.60 8.79
C ASN A 168 11.73 -9.08 9.14
N GLU A 169 11.08 -9.38 10.28
CA GLU A 169 10.78 -10.76 10.69
C GLU A 169 9.83 -11.45 9.71
N GLU A 170 8.79 -10.76 9.26
CA GLU A 170 7.85 -11.28 8.26
C GLU A 170 8.54 -11.46 6.89
N GLU A 171 9.36 -10.50 6.46
CA GLU A 171 10.09 -10.57 5.19
C GLU A 171 11.06 -11.75 5.15
N LEU A 172 11.82 -11.96 6.24
CA LEU A 172 12.80 -13.03 6.34
C LEU A 172 12.15 -14.41 6.58
N GLY A 173 10.98 -14.45 7.23
CA GLY A 173 10.31 -15.68 7.64
C GLY A 173 9.26 -16.21 6.67
N GLY A 174 8.62 -15.34 5.88
CA GLY A 174 7.55 -15.74 4.95
C GLY A 174 7.38 -14.84 3.72
N GLY A 175 8.14 -13.76 3.60
CA GLY A 175 8.27 -12.97 2.38
C GLY A 175 9.29 -13.57 1.42
N THR A 176 10.12 -12.70 0.83
CA THR A 176 11.14 -13.08 -0.15
C THR A 176 12.50 -13.48 0.46
N GLY A 177 12.57 -13.52 1.80
CA GLY A 177 13.72 -14.06 2.53
C GLY A 177 14.99 -13.21 2.39
N GLU A 178 16.14 -13.82 2.63
CA GLU A 178 17.43 -13.11 2.56
C GLU A 178 17.77 -12.55 1.16
N ASN A 179 17.12 -13.08 0.11
CA ASN A 179 17.32 -12.59 -1.27
C ASN A 179 16.55 -11.29 -1.57
N THR A 180 15.70 -10.82 -0.66
CA THR A 180 15.01 -9.53 -0.79
C THR A 180 16.02 -8.40 -1.02
N PRO A 181 15.83 -7.51 -2.01
CA PRO A 181 16.85 -6.53 -2.40
C PRO A 181 17.17 -5.52 -1.29
N TRP A 182 16.17 -5.18 -0.48
CA TRP A 182 16.28 -4.29 0.68
C TRP A 182 15.05 -4.50 1.58
N LEU A 183 15.12 -4.03 2.82
CA LEU A 183 14.06 -4.19 3.81
C LEU A 183 13.34 -2.86 4.03
N VAL A 184 12.00 -2.86 3.92
CA VAL A 184 11.21 -1.62 4.00
C VAL A 184 11.25 -1.01 5.40
N GLU A 185 11.17 -1.84 6.44
CA GLU A 185 11.31 -1.40 7.83
C GLU A 185 12.66 -0.70 8.06
N ASP A 186 13.77 -1.30 7.63
CA ASP A 186 15.10 -0.70 7.79
C ASP A 186 15.21 0.62 7.02
N ALA A 187 14.77 0.65 5.77
CA ALA A 187 14.82 1.86 4.95
C ALA A 187 14.03 3.03 5.57
N LEU A 188 12.88 2.75 6.18
CA LEU A 188 12.08 3.77 6.87
C LEU A 188 12.73 4.20 8.19
N ARG A 189 13.28 3.27 8.98
CA ARG A 189 14.05 3.59 10.21
C ARG A 189 15.26 4.48 9.90
N ASP A 190 15.99 4.18 8.84
CA ASP A 190 17.17 4.95 8.39
C ASP A 190 16.81 6.38 7.96
N LYS A 191 15.58 6.58 7.47
CA LYS A 191 15.02 7.91 7.16
C LYS A 191 14.44 8.62 8.38
N GLY A 192 14.46 7.99 9.55
CA GLY A 192 14.04 8.57 10.82
C GLY A 192 12.59 8.28 11.22
N ALA A 193 11.89 7.37 10.54
CA ALA A 193 10.57 6.93 10.99
C ALA A 193 10.66 6.12 12.29
N VAL A 194 9.63 6.22 13.14
CA VAL A 194 9.51 5.44 14.38
C VAL A 194 8.62 4.22 14.10
N ILE A 195 9.24 3.07 13.86
CA ILE A 195 8.51 1.83 13.52
C ILE A 195 8.02 1.10 14.78
N GLU A 196 6.70 0.90 14.87
CA GLU A 196 5.95 0.26 15.95
C GLU A 196 5.24 -1.02 15.44
N ASN A 197 6.02 -2.05 15.09
CA ASN A 197 5.51 -3.34 14.64
C ASN A 197 5.06 -4.21 15.84
N ALA A 198 3.99 -4.97 15.65
CA ALA A 198 3.57 -6.07 16.51
C ALA A 198 4.24 -7.38 16.07
N ALA A 199 3.90 -8.48 16.75
CA ALA A 199 4.36 -9.81 16.37
C ALA A 199 3.96 -10.12 14.91
N ALA A 200 4.87 -10.77 14.19
CA ALA A 200 4.67 -11.19 12.80
C ALA A 200 3.31 -11.89 12.59
N TRP A 201 2.65 -11.58 11.47
CA TRP A 201 1.37 -12.16 11.04
C TRP A 201 0.17 -11.83 11.94
N THR A 202 0.31 -10.83 12.81
CA THR A 202 -0.78 -10.30 13.64
C THR A 202 -1.29 -8.98 13.06
N SER A 203 -2.61 -8.76 13.09
CA SER A 203 -3.18 -7.45 12.75
C SER A 203 -2.60 -6.37 13.66
N ASN A 204 -2.04 -5.32 13.07
CA ASN A 204 -1.52 -4.17 13.77
C ASN A 204 -1.71 -2.91 12.92
N VAL A 205 -2.29 -1.88 13.53
CA VAL A 205 -2.54 -0.59 12.90
C VAL A 205 -2.00 0.51 13.80
N VAL A 206 -1.15 1.36 13.24
CA VAL A 206 -0.58 2.53 13.92
C VAL A 206 -1.15 3.78 13.28
N ARG A 207 -1.72 4.66 14.10
CA ARG A 207 -2.22 5.97 13.68
C ARG A 207 -1.43 7.09 14.35
N ASP A 208 -0.87 7.96 13.53
CA ASP A 208 -0.18 9.18 13.94
C ASP A 208 -0.76 10.38 13.19
N GLY A 209 -1.76 11.04 13.78
CA GLY A 209 -2.50 12.12 13.13
C GLY A 209 -3.30 11.60 11.92
N ASN A 210 -2.92 12.09 10.73
CA ASN A 210 -3.48 11.73 9.43
C ASN A 210 -2.78 10.51 8.77
N LEU A 211 -1.65 10.04 9.31
CA LEU A 211 -0.97 8.84 8.83
C LEU A 211 -1.55 7.62 9.57
N ILE A 212 -2.11 6.68 8.82
CA ILE A 212 -2.63 5.39 9.31
C ILE A 212 -1.82 4.32 8.61
N THR A 213 -1.20 3.40 9.33
CA THR A 213 -0.39 2.35 8.70
C THR A 213 -0.79 0.99 9.22
N GLY A 214 -0.79 -0.01 8.34
CA GLY A 214 -1.08 -1.40 8.67
C GLY A 214 0.13 -2.29 8.42
N GLN A 215 0.35 -3.28 9.27
CA GLN A 215 1.58 -4.07 9.23
C GLN A 215 1.63 -5.06 8.07
N ASN A 216 0.53 -5.74 7.78
CA ASN A 216 0.52 -6.95 6.95
C ASN A 216 -0.89 -7.21 6.39
N PRO A 217 -1.10 -8.23 5.54
CA PRO A 217 -2.43 -8.54 4.99
C PRO A 217 -3.50 -8.77 6.07
N GLN A 218 -3.14 -9.30 7.24
CA GLN A 218 -4.05 -9.52 8.37
C GLN A 218 -4.60 -8.20 8.95
N SER A 219 -3.97 -7.07 8.63
CA SER A 219 -4.36 -5.74 9.06
C SER A 219 -5.36 -5.05 8.11
N SER A 220 -5.65 -5.63 6.94
CA SER A 220 -6.42 -4.96 5.86
C SER A 220 -7.79 -4.45 6.32
N GLU A 221 -8.55 -5.27 7.06
CA GLU A 221 -9.86 -4.87 7.59
C GLU A 221 -9.75 -3.73 8.60
N ASP A 222 -8.74 -3.77 9.48
CA ASP A 222 -8.58 -2.79 10.55
C ASP A 222 -8.02 -1.47 10.03
N VAL A 223 -7.18 -1.50 9.00
CA VAL A 223 -6.78 -0.30 8.24
C VAL A 223 -8.02 0.36 7.62
N ALA A 224 -8.86 -0.41 6.91
CA ALA A 224 -10.06 0.14 6.29
C ALA A 224 -11.01 0.77 7.32
N LYS A 225 -11.22 0.12 8.47
CA LYS A 225 -12.03 0.64 9.58
C LYS A 225 -11.47 1.96 10.13
N GLU A 226 -10.17 2.05 10.35
CA GLU A 226 -9.55 3.29 10.85
C GLU A 226 -9.57 4.42 9.81
N VAL A 227 -9.46 4.11 8.51
CA VAL A 227 -9.66 5.10 7.43
C VAL A 227 -11.09 5.62 7.43
N ILE A 228 -12.10 4.75 7.45
CA ILE A 228 -13.53 5.13 7.50
C ILE A 228 -13.78 6.03 8.71
N LYS A 229 -13.31 5.63 9.89
CA LYS A 229 -13.43 6.40 11.12
C LYS A 229 -12.71 7.76 11.06
N ALA A 230 -11.59 7.85 10.36
CA ALA A 230 -10.87 9.11 10.18
C ALA A 230 -11.58 10.08 9.21
N LEU A 231 -12.39 9.56 8.29
CA LEU A 231 -13.12 10.33 7.28
C LEU A 231 -14.52 10.81 7.72
N GLY A 232 -15.02 10.32 8.85
CA GLY A 232 -16.28 10.77 9.46
C GLY A 232 -17.48 9.92 9.10
#